data_AF-A0A4V4HAF6-F1
#
_entry.id   AF-A0A4V4HAF6-F1
#
_cell.length_a   1.000
_cell.length_b   1.000
_cell.length_c   1.000
_cell.angle_alpha   90.00
_cell.angle_beta   90.00
_cell.angle_gamma   90.00
#
_symmetry.space_group_name_H-M   'P 1'
#
loop_
_entity.id
_entity.type
_entity.pdbx_description
1 polymer ?
#
loop_
_entity_poly.entity_id
_entity_poly.type
_entity_poly.pdbx_seq_one_letter_code
_entity_poly.pdbx_strand_id
1 'polypeptide(L)'
;MERTQLESQLSKPPLIDRIDISPPPYTPYAIPPPLPTCIHFRKTKILHCIKEYRVLFDPVINRLYPLFQKLNEDDRNEDLGLPVKVPGEVRERLWSWWNALNDLYYDFEERGHSLTNKEWRILKGALKSIGKISLSNLNDRLLDICSELEALDLNYS
;
A
#
# COMPACT_ATOMS: atom_id res chain seq x y z
N MET A 1 53.13 -17.44 38.45
CA MET A 1 51.83 -17.23 39.11
C MET A 1 51.95 -15.92 39.86
N GLU A 2 51.53 -14.82 39.22
CA GLU A 2 50.27 -14.08 39.51
C GLU A 2 50.59 -12.87 40.40
N ARG A 3 50.72 -11.67 39.80
CA ARG A 3 49.67 -10.65 39.67
C ARG A 3 49.17 -10.16 41.03
N THR A 4 49.66 -8.99 41.46
CA THR A 4 48.85 -7.80 41.79
C THR A 4 49.75 -6.67 42.27
N GLN A 5 50.14 -5.79 41.35
CA GLN A 5 50.62 -4.46 41.67
C GLN A 5 49.91 -3.53 40.69
N LEU A 6 48.86 -2.86 41.15
CA LEU A 6 48.24 -1.68 40.54
C LEU A 6 47.12 -1.16 41.47
N GLU A 7 47.47 -0.83 42.71
CA GLU A 7 46.71 0.14 43.49
C GLU A 7 47.56 1.42 43.58
N SER A 8 47.55 2.18 42.50
CA SER A 8 48.06 3.54 42.51
C SER A 8 46.93 4.49 42.10
N GLN A 9 46.76 5.53 42.91
CA GLN A 9 46.00 6.75 42.61
C GLN A 9 44.50 6.75 42.98
N LEU A 10 44.17 6.60 44.27
CA LEU A 10 42.99 7.29 44.81
C LEU A 10 43.38 8.76 45.10
N SER A 11 43.44 9.58 44.05
CA SER A 11 43.48 11.04 44.23
C SER A 11 42.14 11.49 44.78
N LYS A 12 42.14 12.23 45.89
CA LYS A 12 40.94 12.83 46.47
C LYS A 12 40.29 13.72 45.40
N PRO A 13 38.96 13.65 45.19
CA PRO A 13 38.29 14.56 44.27
C PRO A 13 38.51 16.01 44.75
N PRO A 14 38.67 16.98 43.84
CA PRO A 14 38.84 18.37 44.24
C PRO A 14 37.61 18.82 45.02
N LEU A 15 37.84 19.61 46.07
CA LEU A 15 36.77 20.29 46.80
C LEU A 15 36.11 21.27 45.81
N ILE A 16 34.98 20.86 45.24
CA ILE A 16 34.14 21.74 44.43
C ILE A 16 33.56 22.75 45.40
N ASP A 17 33.91 24.02 45.23
CA ASP A 17 33.21 25.14 45.85
C ASP A 17 31.71 24.89 45.68
N ARG A 18 31.00 24.76 46.80
CA ARG A 18 29.57 24.52 46.83
C ARG A 18 28.92 25.59 45.97
N ILE A 19 28.43 25.20 44.81
CA ILE A 19 27.54 26.01 44.01
C ILE A 19 26.42 26.41 44.95
N ASP A 20 26.28 27.70 45.23
CA ASP A 20 25.14 28.24 45.95
C ASP A 20 23.93 28.03 45.04
N ILE A 21 23.25 26.89 45.22
CA ILE A 21 22.00 26.58 44.54
C ILE A 21 20.94 27.42 45.24
N SER A 22 20.96 28.73 44.95
CA SER A 22 19.77 29.54 45.17
C SER A 22 18.68 28.91 44.31
N PRO A 23 17.54 28.49 44.89
CA PRO A 23 16.47 27.88 44.12
C PRO A 23 16.04 28.90 43.04
N PRO A 24 15.81 28.46 41.79
CA PRO A 24 15.25 29.36 40.79
C PRO A 24 13.95 29.97 41.35
N PRO A 25 13.67 31.25 41.07
CA PRO A 25 12.44 31.87 41.53
C PRO A 25 11.26 31.00 41.10
N TYR A 26 10.37 30.69 42.06
CA TYR A 26 9.15 29.93 41.79
C TYR A 26 8.31 30.67 40.76
N THR A 27 8.46 30.29 39.49
CA THR A 27 7.46 30.58 38.49
C THR A 27 6.32 29.59 38.70
N PRO A 28 5.05 30.05 38.76
CA PRO A 28 3.92 29.13 38.72
C PRO A 28 4.09 28.28 37.47
N TYR A 29 4.19 26.95 37.64
CA TYR A 29 4.18 26.03 36.51
C TYR A 29 2.85 26.25 35.77
N ALA A 30 2.90 26.94 34.63
CA ALA A 30 1.76 27.02 33.74
C ALA A 30 1.48 25.58 33.28
N ILE A 31 0.33 25.04 33.67
CA ILE A 31 -0.13 23.74 33.19
C ILE A 31 -0.20 23.86 31.67
N PRO A 32 0.55 23.04 30.91
CA PRO A 32 0.46 23.09 29.46
C PRO A 32 -0.99 22.81 29.05
N PRO A 33 -1.48 23.44 27.97
CA PRO A 33 -2.83 23.20 27.50
C PRO A 33 -3.04 21.69 27.32
N PRO A 34 -4.24 21.17 27.66
CA PRO A 34 -4.53 19.75 27.51
C PRO A 34 -4.24 19.32 26.07
N LEU A 35 -3.67 18.13 25.92
CA LEU A 35 -3.46 17.55 24.59
C LEU A 35 -4.80 17.55 23.83
N PRO A 36 -4.79 17.89 22.53
CA PRO A 36 -6.00 17.81 21.72
C PRO A 36 -6.63 16.42 21.88
N THR A 37 -7.94 16.37 22.15
CA THR A 37 -8.68 15.11 22.30
C THR A 37 -8.74 14.30 21.00
N CYS A 38 -8.36 14.91 19.87
CA CYS A 38 -8.40 14.32 18.54
C CYS A 38 -7.02 14.38 17.85
N ILE A 39 -6.02 13.72 18.45
CA ILE A 39 -4.72 13.51 17.79
C ILE A 39 -4.83 12.25 16.91
N HIS A 40 -4.95 12.45 15.60
CA HIS A 40 -4.84 11.36 14.64
C HIS A 40 -3.41 11.26 14.12
N PHE A 41 -2.72 10.17 14.46
CA PHE A 41 -1.45 9.85 13.84
C PHE A 41 -1.67 9.56 12.36
N ARG A 42 -0.92 10.24 11.48
CA ARG A 42 -1.00 10.06 10.02
C ARG A 42 -0.91 8.58 9.62
N LYS A 43 -0.08 7.79 10.31
CA LYS A 43 0.04 6.34 10.12
C LYS A 43 -1.28 5.60 10.35
N THR A 44 -1.99 5.88 11.44
CA THR A 44 -3.29 5.26 11.75
C THR A 44 -4.35 5.60 10.71
N LYS A 45 -4.37 6.84 10.21
CA LYS A 45 -5.30 7.26 9.14
C LYS A 45 -5.05 6.48 7.84
N ILE A 46 -3.80 6.32 7.45
CA ILE A 46 -3.44 5.58 6.23
C ILE A 46 -3.81 4.09 6.37
N LEU A 47 -3.52 3.46 7.51
CA LEU A 47 -3.93 2.07 7.76
C LEU A 47 -5.44 1.89 7.66
N HIS A 48 -6.22 2.86 8.15
CA HIS A 48 -7.68 2.83 8.01
C HIS A 48 -8.09 2.93 6.53
N CYS A 49 -7.50 3.86 5.77
CA CYS A 49 -7.75 3.95 4.33
C CYS A 49 -7.39 2.67 3.58
N ILE A 50 -6.25 2.03 3.88
CA ILE A 50 -5.87 0.75 3.25
C ILE A 50 -6.94 -0.30 3.52
N LYS A 51 -7.42 -0.43 4.76
CA LYS A 51 -8.50 -1.37 5.12
C LYS A 51 -9.81 -1.08 4.38
N GLU A 52 -10.20 0.19 4.27
CA GLU A 52 -11.39 0.58 3.49
C GLU A 52 -11.26 0.22 2.01
N TYR A 53 -10.07 0.40 1.43
CA TYR A 53 -9.84 0.12 0.02
C TYR A 53 -9.75 -1.38 -0.27
N ARG A 54 -9.26 -2.21 0.66
CA ARG A 54 -9.32 -3.68 0.53
C ARG A 54 -10.73 -4.18 0.22
N VAL A 55 -11.74 -3.60 0.87
CA VAL A 55 -13.16 -3.92 0.61
C VAL A 55 -13.60 -3.61 -0.83
N LEU A 56 -12.95 -2.66 -1.51
CA LEU A 56 -13.18 -2.37 -2.93
C LEU A 56 -12.31 -3.24 -3.86
N PHE A 57 -11.11 -3.60 -3.41
CA PHE A 57 -10.12 -4.30 -4.19
C PHE A 57 -10.44 -5.79 -4.33
N ASP A 58 -10.76 -6.47 -3.22
CA ASP A 58 -11.01 -7.91 -3.20
C ASP A 58 -12.16 -8.31 -4.17
N PRO A 59 -13.31 -7.60 -4.20
CA PRO A 59 -14.37 -7.93 -5.14
C PRO A 59 -13.95 -7.74 -6.61
N VAL A 60 -13.07 -6.78 -6.90
CA VAL A 60 -12.59 -6.53 -8.26
C VAL A 60 -11.68 -7.68 -8.71
N ILE A 61 -10.71 -8.09 -7.89
CA ILE A 61 -9.82 -9.22 -8.19
C ILE A 61 -10.62 -10.50 -8.39
N ASN A 62 -11.52 -10.82 -7.44
CA ASN A 62 -12.34 -12.04 -7.51
C ASN A 62 -13.25 -12.04 -8.74
N ARG A 63 -13.77 -10.87 -9.13
CA ARG A 63 -14.63 -10.72 -10.31
C ARG A 63 -13.88 -10.89 -11.61
N LEU A 64 -12.66 -10.37 -11.72
CA LEU A 64 -11.84 -10.45 -12.93
C LEU A 64 -11.20 -11.83 -13.11
N TYR A 65 -11.00 -12.58 -12.03
CA TYR A 65 -10.32 -13.86 -12.08
C TYR A 65 -10.86 -14.85 -13.15
N PRO A 66 -12.19 -15.06 -13.30
CA PRO A 66 -12.74 -15.93 -14.34
C PRO A 66 -12.47 -15.43 -15.77
N LEU A 67 -12.39 -14.10 -15.98
CA LEU A 67 -12.05 -13.52 -17.27
C LEU A 67 -10.61 -13.89 -17.65
N PHE A 68 -9.65 -13.73 -16.73
CA PHE A 68 -8.26 -14.07 -16.99
C PHE A 68 -8.01 -15.57 -17.14
N GLN A 69 -8.84 -16.42 -16.53
CA GLN A 69 -8.83 -17.85 -16.85
C GLN A 69 -9.21 -18.12 -18.31
N LYS A 70 -10.18 -17.39 -18.86
CA LYS A 70 -10.56 -17.51 -20.28
C LYS A 70 -9.50 -16.96 -21.23
N LEU A 71 -8.82 -15.89 -20.86
CA LEU A 71 -7.67 -15.39 -21.64
C LEU A 71 -6.52 -16.40 -21.64
N ASN A 72 -6.24 -17.04 -20.51
CA ASN A 72 -5.26 -18.11 -20.43
C ASN A 72 -5.65 -19.34 -21.26
N GLU A 73 -6.95 -19.65 -21.38
CA GLU A 73 -7.43 -20.68 -22.32
C GLU A 73 -7.16 -20.27 -23.77
N ASP A 74 -7.42 -19.02 -24.15
CA ASP A 74 -7.12 -18.50 -25.49
C ASP A 74 -5.61 -18.49 -25.78
N ASP A 75 -4.75 -18.13 -24.82
CA ASP A 75 -3.28 -18.21 -24.99
C ASP A 75 -2.84 -19.65 -25.28
N ARG A 76 -3.36 -20.62 -24.52
CA ARG A 76 -3.08 -22.04 -24.76
C ARG A 76 -3.61 -22.53 -26.11
N ASN A 77 -4.76 -22.02 -26.54
CA ASN A 77 -5.32 -22.37 -27.84
C ASN A 77 -4.44 -21.82 -28.96
N GLU A 78 -3.93 -20.60 -28.83
CA GLU A 78 -3.01 -20.00 -29.80
C GLU A 78 -1.72 -20.82 -29.94
N ASP A 79 -1.11 -21.22 -28.81
CA ASP A 79 0.07 -22.09 -28.78
C ASP A 79 -0.14 -23.44 -29.50
N LEU A 80 -1.39 -23.94 -29.49
CA LEU A 80 -1.78 -25.18 -30.13
C LEU A 80 -2.32 -25.00 -31.56
N GLY A 81 -2.36 -23.77 -32.07
CA GLY A 81 -2.93 -23.45 -33.39
C GLY A 81 -4.45 -23.62 -33.47
N LEU A 82 -5.14 -23.57 -32.33
CA LEU A 82 -6.60 -23.67 -32.22
C LEU A 82 -7.27 -22.29 -32.34
N PRO A 83 -8.57 -22.23 -32.66
CA PRO A 83 -9.31 -20.97 -32.69
C PRO A 83 -9.31 -20.26 -31.33
N VAL A 84 -9.00 -18.96 -31.37
CA VAL A 84 -9.07 -18.04 -30.21
C VAL A 84 -10.22 -17.06 -30.36
N LYS A 85 -10.75 -16.56 -29.24
CA LYS A 85 -11.82 -15.56 -29.24
C LYS A 85 -11.30 -14.13 -29.16
N VAL A 86 -10.20 -13.92 -28.44
CA VAL A 86 -9.60 -12.60 -28.23
C VAL A 86 -8.26 -12.53 -28.97
N PRO A 87 -7.98 -11.47 -29.76
CA PRO A 87 -6.70 -11.29 -30.44
C PRO A 87 -5.52 -11.19 -29.47
N GLY A 88 -4.37 -11.78 -29.83
CA GLY A 88 -3.17 -11.81 -28.99
C GLY A 88 -2.74 -10.45 -28.44
N GLU A 89 -2.72 -9.40 -29.28
CA GLU A 89 -2.37 -8.03 -28.83
C GLU A 89 -3.27 -7.50 -27.70
N VAL A 90 -4.57 -7.82 -27.73
CA VAL A 90 -5.53 -7.42 -26.69
C VAL A 90 -5.26 -8.21 -25.41
N ARG A 91 -4.98 -9.52 -25.54
CA ARG A 91 -4.64 -10.38 -24.41
C ARG A 91 -3.35 -9.92 -23.72
N GLU A 92 -2.30 -9.60 -24.48
CA GLU A 92 -1.03 -9.08 -23.95
C GLU A 92 -1.21 -7.80 -23.13
N ARG A 93 -1.96 -6.83 -23.65
CA ARG A 93 -2.24 -5.57 -22.94
C ARG A 93 -3.03 -5.80 -21.66
N LEU A 94 -4.04 -6.68 -21.70
CA LEU A 94 -4.82 -7.03 -20.53
C LEU A 94 -4.00 -7.79 -19.48
N TRP A 95 -3.11 -8.69 -19.89
CA TRP A 95 -2.19 -9.37 -18.98
C TRP A 95 -1.21 -8.41 -18.31
N SER A 96 -0.64 -7.48 -19.05
CA SER A 96 0.23 -6.43 -18.51
C SER A 96 -0.50 -5.63 -17.41
N TRP A 97 -1.72 -5.20 -17.71
CA TRP A 97 -2.58 -4.49 -16.77
C TRP A 97 -2.95 -5.34 -15.53
N TRP A 98 -3.34 -6.60 -15.74
CA TRP A 98 -3.70 -7.52 -14.65
C TRP A 98 -2.55 -7.81 -13.70
N ASN A 99 -1.35 -7.98 -14.24
CA ASN A 99 -0.15 -8.16 -13.44
C ASN A 99 0.14 -6.91 -12.60
N ALA A 100 0.08 -5.71 -13.21
CA ALA A 100 0.23 -4.46 -12.46
C ALA A 100 -0.83 -4.30 -11.36
N LEU A 101 -2.09 -4.69 -11.63
CA LEU A 101 -3.15 -4.66 -10.64
C LEU A 101 -2.92 -5.67 -9.49
N ASN A 102 -2.46 -6.88 -9.81
CA ASN A 102 -2.13 -7.89 -8.81
C ASN A 102 -0.92 -7.51 -7.96
N ASP A 103 0.13 -6.97 -8.57
CA ASP A 103 1.30 -6.47 -7.84
C ASP A 103 0.87 -5.38 -6.85
N LEU A 104 0.04 -4.43 -7.30
CA LEU A 104 -0.53 -3.42 -6.43
C LEU A 104 -1.40 -4.05 -5.33
N TYR A 105 -2.17 -5.09 -5.63
CA TYR A 105 -3.03 -5.79 -4.67
C TYR A 105 -2.21 -6.48 -3.57
N TYR A 106 -1.20 -7.27 -3.92
CA TYR A 106 -0.41 -8.00 -2.93
C TYR A 106 0.42 -7.05 -2.08
N ASP A 107 1.06 -6.05 -2.71
CA ASP A 107 1.89 -5.07 -2.00
C ASP A 107 1.07 -3.91 -1.42
N PHE A 108 -0.26 -3.95 -1.46
CA PHE A 108 -1.09 -2.76 -1.21
C PHE A 108 -0.89 -2.14 0.17
N GLU A 109 -0.63 -2.98 1.18
CA GLU A 109 -0.39 -2.49 2.54
C GLU A 109 0.88 -1.65 2.60
N GLU A 110 1.95 -2.08 1.93
CA GLU A 110 3.21 -1.34 1.85
C GLU A 110 3.11 -0.13 0.91
N ARG A 111 2.64 -0.34 -0.33
CA ARG A 111 2.52 0.72 -1.35
C ARG A 111 1.52 1.79 -0.97
N GLY A 112 0.43 1.43 -0.29
CA GLY A 112 -0.58 2.36 0.19
C GLY A 112 -0.01 3.46 1.08
N HIS A 113 1.08 3.19 1.82
CA HIS A 113 1.74 4.20 2.62
C HIS A 113 2.41 5.32 1.82
N SER A 114 2.79 5.04 0.57
CA SER A 114 3.49 5.96 -0.32
C SER A 114 2.57 6.71 -1.26
N LEU A 115 1.30 6.30 -1.36
CA LEU A 115 0.32 6.93 -2.26
C LEU A 115 -0.08 8.33 -1.79
N THR A 116 -0.06 9.27 -2.74
CA THR A 116 -0.62 10.61 -2.62
C THR A 116 -2.16 10.57 -2.66
N ASN A 117 -2.80 11.63 -2.14
CA ASN A 117 -4.26 11.76 -2.20
C ASN A 117 -4.83 11.71 -3.63
N LYS A 118 -4.04 12.13 -4.64
CA LYS A 118 -4.45 12.07 -6.04
C LYS A 118 -4.49 10.63 -6.53
N GLU A 119 -3.43 9.86 -6.27
CA GLU A 119 -3.33 8.46 -6.67
C GLU A 119 -4.38 7.59 -5.99
N TRP A 120 -4.65 7.84 -4.69
CA TRP A 120 -5.76 7.20 -3.98
C TRP A 120 -7.11 7.41 -4.70
N ARG A 121 -7.40 8.63 -5.16
CA ARG A 121 -8.65 8.93 -5.89
C ARG A 121 -8.69 8.26 -7.26
N ILE A 122 -7.57 8.26 -7.99
CA ILE A 122 -7.47 7.60 -9.30
C ILE A 122 -7.74 6.10 -9.14
N LEU A 123 -7.06 5.45 -8.19
CA LEU A 123 -7.26 4.04 -7.89
C LEU A 123 -8.72 3.74 -7.53
N LYS A 124 -9.35 4.55 -6.67
CA LYS A 124 -10.76 4.38 -6.33
C LYS A 124 -11.67 4.50 -7.55
N GLY A 125 -11.39 5.46 -8.42
CA GLY A 125 -12.12 5.67 -9.67
C GLY A 125 -12.01 4.45 -10.58
N ALA A 126 -10.80 3.96 -10.79
CA ALA A 126 -10.51 2.79 -11.60
C ALA A 126 -11.21 1.52 -11.07
N LEU A 127 -11.06 1.19 -9.78
CA LEU A 127 -11.72 0.03 -9.16
C LEU A 127 -13.25 0.10 -9.33
N LYS A 128 -13.84 1.29 -9.20
CA LYS A 128 -15.27 1.48 -9.45
C LYS A 128 -15.66 1.32 -10.91
N SER A 129 -14.87 1.83 -11.85
CA SER A 129 -15.12 1.69 -13.28
C SER A 129 -15.07 0.23 -13.71
N ILE A 130 -14.06 -0.52 -13.25
CA ILE A 130 -13.97 -1.97 -13.45
C ILE A 130 -15.20 -2.67 -12.87
N GLY A 131 -15.61 -2.29 -11.65
CA GLY A 131 -16.80 -2.82 -10.99
C GLY A 131 -18.12 -2.57 -11.73
N LYS A 132 -18.16 -1.69 -12.74
CA LYS A 132 -19.35 -1.45 -13.57
C LYS A 132 -19.43 -2.36 -14.79
N ILE A 133 -18.31 -2.91 -15.27
CA ILE A 133 -18.27 -3.73 -16.50
C ILE A 133 -19.01 -5.05 -16.27
N SER A 134 -20.09 -5.28 -17.01
CA SER A 134 -20.90 -6.50 -16.86
C SER A 134 -20.16 -7.71 -17.41
N LEU A 135 -19.83 -8.68 -16.54
CA LEU A 135 -19.27 -9.97 -16.93
C LEU A 135 -20.35 -11.04 -17.18
N SER A 136 -21.60 -10.61 -17.38
CA SER A 136 -22.70 -11.51 -17.71
C SER A 136 -22.46 -12.13 -19.09
N ASN A 137 -22.72 -13.43 -19.21
CA ASN A 137 -22.48 -14.20 -20.44
C ASN A 137 -21.02 -14.13 -20.93
N LEU A 138 -20.07 -14.25 -19.99
CA LEU A 138 -18.63 -14.12 -20.23
C LEU A 138 -18.14 -14.90 -21.46
N ASN A 139 -18.64 -16.10 -21.70
CA ASN A 139 -18.20 -16.95 -22.82
C ASN A 139 -18.54 -16.37 -24.20
N ASP A 140 -19.71 -15.72 -24.31
CA ASP A 140 -20.23 -15.22 -25.59
C ASP A 140 -19.74 -13.79 -25.85
N ARG A 141 -19.61 -13.00 -24.78
CA ARG A 141 -19.20 -11.59 -24.81
C ARG A 141 -17.72 -11.39 -24.48
N LEU A 142 -16.90 -12.43 -24.56
CA LEU A 142 -15.52 -12.38 -24.06
C LEU A 142 -14.73 -11.23 -24.70
N LEU A 143 -14.80 -11.12 -26.03
CA LEU A 143 -14.12 -10.06 -26.78
C LEU A 143 -14.65 -8.67 -26.41
N ASP A 144 -15.97 -8.50 -26.35
CA ASP A 144 -16.60 -7.22 -25.99
C ASP A 144 -16.17 -6.76 -24.59
N ILE A 145 -16.18 -7.67 -23.62
CA ILE A 145 -15.74 -7.42 -22.24
C ILE A 145 -14.26 -7.01 -22.21
N CYS A 146 -13.41 -7.68 -23.00
CA CYS A 146 -11.99 -7.35 -23.12
C CYS A 146 -11.78 -5.95 -23.70
N SER A 147 -12.54 -5.59 -24.74
CA SER A 147 -12.50 -4.25 -25.32
C SER A 147 -13.05 -3.18 -24.37
N GLU A 148 -14.10 -3.46 -23.60
CA GLU A 148 -14.61 -2.56 -22.55
C GLU A 148 -13.54 -2.29 -21.48
N LEU A 149 -12.78 -3.32 -21.08
CA LEU A 149 -11.69 -3.21 -20.12
C LEU A 149 -10.49 -2.44 -20.68
N GLU A 150 -10.10 -2.73 -21.92
CA GLU A 150 -9.02 -2.03 -22.61
C GLU A 150 -9.33 -0.53 -22.76
N ALA A 151 -10.59 -0.19 -23.08
CA ALA A 151 -11.05 1.18 -23.21
C ALA A 151 -11.04 1.98 -21.90
N LEU A 152 -10.93 1.33 -20.73
CA LEU A 152 -10.81 2.04 -19.46
C LEU A 152 -9.47 2.76 -19.29
N ASP A 153 -8.49 2.53 -20.18
CA ASP A 153 -7.14 3.12 -20.17
C ASP A 153 -6.61 3.30 -18.74
N LEU A 154 -6.50 2.17 -18.04
CA LEU A 154 -6.13 2.11 -16.63
C LEU A 154 -4.61 2.26 -16.48
N ASN A 155 -4.07 3.34 -17.04
CA ASN A 155 -2.69 3.75 -16.82
C ASN A 155 -2.55 4.29 -15.40
N TYR A 156 -2.12 3.43 -14.50
CA TYR A 156 -1.65 3.80 -13.17
C TYR A 156 -0.18 4.26 -13.30
N SER A 157 0.04 5.41 -13.90
CA SER A 157 1.36 6.08 -13.97
C SER A 157 1.29 7.49 -13.42
#